data_AF-A0A9D6FI84-F1
#
_entry.id   AF-A0A9D6FI84-F1
#
_cell.length_a   1.000
_cell.length_b   1.000
_cell.length_c   1.000
_cell.angle_alpha   90.00
_cell.angle_beta   90.00
_cell.angle_gamma   90.00
#
_symmetry.space_group_name_H-M   'P 1'
#
loop_
_entity.id
_entity.type
_entity.pdbx_description
1 polymer ?
#
loop_
_entity_poly.entity_id
_entity_poly.type
_entity_poly.pdbx_seq_one_letter_code
_entity_poly.pdbx_strand_id
1 'polypeptide(L)'
;MSFLGGSAFAMARDVSEGYILLNPVIMRKMTVPELQQLRFELDKVIRETRSSQPPQDDTMAQQQRNRKILRIQQAMLVIDNQISMRR
;
A
#
# COMPACT_ATOMS: atom_id res chain seq x y z
N MET A 1 -1.22 -18.25 -6.51
CA MET A 1 -1.14 -16.77 -6.49
C MET A 1 -1.37 -16.31 -5.07
N SER A 2 -0.45 -15.56 -4.48
CA SER A 2 -0.53 -15.12 -3.08
C SER A 2 -1.17 -13.73 -2.90
N PHE A 3 -1.36 -13.00 -4.01
CA PHE A 3 -1.97 -11.66 -3.99
C PHE A 3 -3.50 -11.74 -3.94
N LEU A 4 -4.08 -11.06 -2.95
CA LEU A 4 -5.52 -10.77 -2.95
C LEU A 4 -5.83 -9.87 -4.16
N GLY A 5 -6.94 -10.14 -4.87
CA GLY A 5 -7.26 -9.43 -6.11
C GLY A 5 -6.44 -9.87 -7.34
N GLY A 6 -5.65 -10.94 -7.23
CA GLY A 6 -5.01 -11.63 -8.36
C GLY A 6 -3.69 -11.02 -8.86
N SER A 7 -3.33 -9.81 -8.45
CA SER A 7 -2.03 -9.19 -8.78
C SER A 7 -1.55 -8.23 -7.69
N ALA A 8 -0.24 -7.95 -7.64
CA ALA A 8 0.34 -6.96 -6.74
C ALA A 8 -0.25 -5.55 -6.97
N PHE A 9 -0.52 -5.20 -8.23
CA PHE A 9 -1.12 -3.92 -8.61
C PHE A 9 -2.54 -3.78 -8.04
N ALA A 10 -3.40 -4.78 -8.26
CA ALA A 10 -4.76 -4.78 -7.74
C ALA A 10 -4.76 -4.69 -6.21
N MET A 11 -3.92 -5.50 -5.56
CA MET A 11 -3.77 -5.47 -4.10
C MET A 11 -3.29 -4.11 -3.58
N ALA A 12 -2.35 -3.44 -4.25
CA ALA A 12 -1.88 -2.11 -3.87
C ALA A 12 -2.99 -1.05 -4.02
N ARG A 13 -3.83 -1.15 -5.05
CA ARG A 13 -5.01 -0.29 -5.22
C ARG A 13 -6.01 -0.50 -4.09
N ASP A 14 -6.35 -1.76 -3.81
CA ASP A 14 -7.28 -2.13 -2.74
C ASP A 14 -6.79 -1.66 -1.36
N VAL A 15 -5.49 -1.82 -1.08
CA VAL A 15 -4.86 -1.26 0.11
C VAL A 15 -5.02 0.25 0.12
N SER A 16 -4.75 0.95 -0.99
CA SER A 16 -4.84 2.41 -1.02
C SER A 16 -6.25 2.93 -0.75
N GLU A 17 -7.30 2.26 -1.25
CA GLU A 17 -8.69 2.63 -1.01
C GLU A 17 -9.21 2.16 0.36
N GLY A 18 -8.51 1.22 1.00
CA GLY A 18 -8.85 0.71 2.33
C GLY A 18 -9.75 -0.52 2.31
N TYR A 19 -9.89 -1.20 1.17
CA TYR A 19 -10.54 -2.51 1.08
C TYR A 19 -9.72 -3.61 1.75
N ILE A 20 -8.39 -3.45 1.79
CA ILE A 20 -7.48 -4.41 2.41
C ILE A 20 -6.58 -3.70 3.41
N LEU A 21 -6.43 -4.28 4.60
CA LEU A 21 -5.44 -3.90 5.60
C LEU A 21 -4.34 -4.96 5.66
N LEU A 22 -3.10 -4.57 5.35
CA LEU A 22 -1.97 -5.49 5.43
C LEU A 22 -1.59 -5.76 6.88
N ASN A 23 -1.34 -7.03 7.19
CA ASN A 23 -0.90 -7.46 8.50
C ASN A 23 0.09 -8.64 8.35
N PRO A 24 0.84 -8.99 9.40
CA PRO A 24 1.84 -10.07 9.34
C PRO A 24 1.26 -11.44 8.94
N VAL A 25 -0.02 -11.72 9.24
CA VAL A 25 -0.67 -12.99 8.90
C VAL A 25 -0.82 -13.16 7.39
N ILE A 26 -1.28 -12.11 6.70
CA ILE A 26 -1.39 -12.10 5.23
C ILE A 26 0.02 -12.20 4.62
N MET A 27 0.97 -11.39 5.13
CA MET A 27 2.32 -11.32 4.57
C MET A 27 3.13 -12.62 4.78
N ARG A 28 2.82 -13.43 5.80
CA ARG A 28 3.52 -14.71 6.06
C ARG A 28 3.39 -15.70 4.91
N LYS A 29 2.27 -15.68 4.18
CA LYS A 29 2.00 -16.59 3.07
C LYS A 29 2.68 -16.18 1.75
N MET A 30 3.16 -14.95 1.67
CA MET A 30 3.86 -14.44 0.49
C MET A 30 5.35 -14.74 0.58
N THR A 31 6.01 -14.95 -0.55
CA THR A 31 7.46 -15.06 -0.69
C THR A 31 8.15 -13.68 -0.63
N VAL A 32 9.47 -13.62 -0.43
CA VAL A 32 10.20 -12.34 -0.43
C VAL A 32 10.08 -11.60 -1.77
N PRO A 33 10.20 -12.25 -2.95
CA PRO A 33 9.98 -11.58 -4.23
C PRO A 33 8.56 -11.02 -4.39
N GLU A 34 7.53 -11.73 -3.93
CA GLU A 34 6.15 -11.24 -3.98
C GLU A 34 5.95 -10.01 -3.07
N LEU A 35 6.57 -10.00 -1.88
CA LEU A 35 6.55 -8.84 -0.99
C LEU A 35 7.24 -7.62 -1.62
N GLN A 36 8.39 -7.82 -2.26
CA GLN A 36 9.09 -6.76 -3.00
C GLN A 36 8.26 -6.22 -4.17
N GLN A 37 7.55 -7.10 -4.87
CA GLN A 37 6.65 -6.71 -5.95
C GLN A 37 5.48 -5.85 -5.43
N LEU A 38 4.84 -6.25 -4.32
CA LEU A 38 3.78 -5.46 -3.71
C LEU A 38 4.29 -4.10 -3.21
N ARG A 39 5.47 -4.08 -2.59
CA ARG A 39 6.13 -2.84 -2.14
C ARG A 39 6.38 -1.87 -3.28
N PHE A 40 6.86 -2.36 -4.42
CA PHE A 40 7.09 -1.57 -5.63
C PHE A 40 5.80 -0.96 -6.19
N GLU A 41 4.69 -1.70 -6.21
CA GLU A 41 3.40 -1.17 -6.66
C GLU A 41 2.84 -0.12 -5.67
N LEU A 42 2.99 -0.33 -4.35
CA LEU A 42 2.62 0.67 -3.34
C LEU A 42 3.44 1.97 -3.48
N ASP A 43 4.73 1.87 -3.83
CA ASP A 43 5.58 3.03 -4.12
C ASP A 43 5.10 3.84 -5.33
N LYS A 44 4.50 3.20 -6.34
CA LYS A 44 3.88 3.92 -7.46
C LYS A 44 2.60 4.63 -7.01
N VAL A 45 1.72 3.90 -6.31
CA VAL A 45 0.44 4.44 -5.86
C VAL A 45 0.61 5.63 -4.90
N ILE A 46 1.60 5.62 -4.00
CA ILE A 46 1.86 6.78 -3.13
C ILE A 46 2.38 7.99 -3.90
N ARG A 47 3.19 7.80 -4.96
CA ARG A 47 3.65 8.89 -5.82
C ARG A 47 2.47 9.51 -6.58
N GLU A 48 1.62 8.69 -7.18
CA GLU A 48 0.39 9.12 -7.85
C GLU A 48 -0.52 9.92 -6.90
N THR A 49 -0.77 9.37 -5.70
CA THR A 49 -1.60 10.02 -4.67
C THR A 49 -1.01 11.35 -4.21
N ARG A 50 0.32 11.45 -4.14
CA ARG A 50 0.99 12.72 -3.80
C ARG A 50 0.93 13.74 -4.94
N SER A 51 0.96 13.29 -6.20
CA SER A 51 0.83 14.15 -7.38
C SER A 51 -0.59 14.68 -7.59
N SER A 52 -1.63 13.95 -7.18
CA SER A 52 -2.97 14.51 -7.11
C SER A 52 -3.00 15.54 -5.99
N GLN A 53 -2.90 16.83 -6.33
CA GLN A 53 -3.03 17.94 -5.37
C GLN A 53 -4.44 18.53 -5.50
N PRO A 54 -5.35 18.27 -4.55
CA PRO A 54 -6.63 18.95 -4.52
C PRO A 54 -6.44 20.46 -4.29
N PRO A 55 -7.47 21.28 -4.58
CA PRO A 55 -7.52 22.66 -4.15
C PRO A 55 -7.25 22.81 -2.64
N GLN A 56 -6.68 23.94 -2.24
CA GLN A 56 -6.26 24.16 -0.84
C GLN A 56 -7.45 24.40 0.09
N ASP A 57 -8.53 24.97 -0.43
CA ASP A 57 -9.81 25.22 0.24
C ASP A 57 -10.69 23.96 0.33
N ASP A 58 -10.45 22.94 -0.48
CA ASP A 58 -11.10 21.63 -0.38
C ASP A 58 -10.49 20.77 0.74
N THR A 59 -10.79 21.16 1.98
CA THR A 59 -10.30 20.47 3.17
C THR A 59 -10.71 19.00 3.21
N MET A 60 -11.87 18.63 2.66
CA MET A 60 -12.35 17.25 2.63
C MET A 60 -11.50 16.39 1.69
N ALA A 61 -11.21 16.85 0.48
CA ALA A 61 -10.35 16.14 -0.46
C ALA A 61 -8.92 16.01 0.08
N GLN A 62 -8.39 17.05 0.75
CA GLN A 62 -7.08 16.98 1.41
C GLN A 62 -7.04 15.90 2.50
N GLN A 63 -8.07 15.85 3.36
CA GLN A 63 -8.16 14.81 4.39
C GLN A 63 -8.25 13.40 3.79
N GLN A 64 -9.03 13.20 2.73
CA GLN A 64 -9.13 11.92 2.04
C GLN A 64 -7.77 11.47 1.48
N ARG A 65 -7.06 12.37 0.79
CA ARG A 65 -5.71 12.14 0.29
C ARG A 65 -4.74 11.78 1.41
N ASN A 66 -4.77 12.52 2.53
CA ASN A 66 -3.87 12.26 3.66
C ASN A 66 -4.14 10.89 4.31
N ARG A 67 -5.41 10.49 4.43
CA ARG A 67 -5.79 9.14 4.90
C ARG A 67 -5.25 8.05 3.98
N LYS A 68 -5.36 8.24 2.67
CA LYS A 68 -4.81 7.31 1.65
C LYS A 68 -3.29 7.19 1.77
N ILE A 69 -2.59 8.32 1.88
CA ILE A 69 -1.12 8.35 2.07
C ILE A 69 -0.72 7.59 3.35
N LEU A 70 -1.38 7.88 4.47
CA LEU A 70 -1.08 7.24 5.76
C LEU A 70 -1.22 5.71 5.65
N ARG A 71 -2.30 5.24 5.03
CA ARG A 71 -2.56 3.81 4.86
C ARG A 71 -1.49 3.13 4.00
N ILE A 72 -1.09 3.74 2.89
CA ILE A 72 -0.03 3.21 2.03
C ILE A 72 1.30 3.16 2.80
N GLN A 73 1.63 4.20 3.57
CA GLN A 73 2.85 4.22 4.38
C GLN A 73 2.87 3.12 5.44
N GLN A 74 1.76 2.92 6.16
CA GLN A 74 1.63 1.83 7.13
C GLN A 74 1.81 0.46 6.48
N ALA A 75 1.19 0.25 5.31
CA ALA A 75 1.35 -0.98 4.54
C ALA A 75 2.81 -1.25 4.15
N MET A 76 3.53 -0.23 3.68
CA MET A 76 4.96 -0.34 3.34
C MET A 76 5.81 -0.70 4.56
N LEU A 77 5.55 -0.10 5.73
CA LEU A 77 6.27 -0.44 6.97
C LEU A 77 6.09 -1.91 7.37
N VAL A 78 4.87 -2.44 7.26
CA VAL A 78 4.58 -3.86 7.54
C VAL A 78 5.33 -4.78 6.57
N ILE A 79 5.38 -4.43 5.28
CA ILE A 79 6.12 -5.21 4.28
C ILE A 79 7.63 -5.16 4.55
N ASP A 80 8.17 -3.96 4.81
CA ASP A 80 9.60 -3.76 5.05
C ASP A 80 10.06 -4.54 6.30
N ASN A 81 9.25 -4.52 7.36
CA ASN A 81 9.49 -5.32 8.55
C ASN A 81 9.50 -6.82 8.24
N GLN A 82 8.51 -7.31 7.48
CA GLN A 82 8.43 -8.73 7.11
C GLN A 82 9.61 -9.17 6.23
N ILE A 83 10.06 -8.33 5.30
CA ILE A 83 11.24 -8.62 4.48
C ILE A 83 12.49 -8.68 5.38
N SER A 84 12.63 -7.75 6.32
CA SER A 84 13.76 -7.71 7.25
C SER A 84 13.82 -8.95 8.15
N MET A 85 12.69 -9.51 8.58
CA MET A 85 12.65 -10.74 9.38
C MET A 85 13.07 -12.01 8.62
N ARG A 86 13.22 -11.94 7.29
CA ARG A 86 13.53 -13.08 6.41
C ARG A 86 14.93 -12.99 5.79
N ARG A 87 15.69 -11.95 6.16
CA ARG A 87 17.12 -11.80 5.83
C ARG A 87 17.95 -12.45 6.92
#